data_AF-A0A367RWM1-F1
#
_entry.id   AF-A0A367RWM1-F1
#
_cell.length_a   1.000
_cell.length_b   1.000
_cell.length_c   1.000
_cell.angle_alpha   90.00
_cell.angle_beta   90.00
_cell.angle_gamma   90.00
#
_symmetry.space_group_name_H-M   'P 1'
#
loop_
_entity.id
_entity.type
_entity.pdbx_description
1 polymer ?
#
loop_
_entity_poly.entity_id
_entity_poly.type
_entity_poly.pdbx_seq_one_letter_code
_entity_poly.pdbx_strand_id
1 'polypeptide(L)'
;MLTVQVKKSIVIVKDFPGLGERIKKAREGDKRSLTQICKDSGVSRTYWHQIENEATLSPITEDIVRKIEVTLGVDLGVSFD
;
A
#
# COMPACT_ATOMS: atom_id res chain seq x y z
N MET A 1 -10.00 8.24 -44.96
CA MET A 1 -10.70 7.32 -44.04
C MET A 1 -10.60 7.89 -42.64
N LEU A 2 -11.67 7.88 -41.86
CA LEU A 2 -11.62 8.27 -40.45
C LEU A 2 -11.12 7.07 -39.63
N THR A 3 -10.21 7.32 -38.70
CA THR A 3 -9.66 6.30 -37.80
C THR A 3 -10.00 6.63 -36.35
N VAL A 4 -10.16 5.61 -35.51
CA VAL A 4 -10.36 5.74 -34.06
C VAL A 4 -9.19 5.09 -33.33
N GLN A 5 -8.75 5.73 -32.25
CA GLN A 5 -7.81 5.14 -31.29
C GLN A 5 -8.56 4.39 -30.21
N VAL A 6 -8.06 3.21 -29.84
CA VAL A 6 -8.65 2.35 -28.80
C VAL A 6 -7.64 2.21 -27.66
N LYS A 7 -8.10 2.40 -26.43
CA LYS A 7 -7.32 2.21 -25.20
C LYS A 7 -7.66 0.86 -24.56
N LYS A 8 -6.64 0.09 -24.17
CA LYS A 8 -6.77 -1.10 -23.32
C LYS A 8 -6.11 -0.82 -21.97
N SER A 9 -6.81 -1.10 -20.87
CA SER A 9 -6.26 -1.09 -19.51
C SER A 9 -6.17 -2.54 -19.01
N ILE A 10 -5.02 -2.92 -18.43
CA ILE A 10 -4.82 -4.24 -17.80
C ILE A 10 -4.62 -3.99 -16.31
N VAL A 11 -5.37 -4.73 -15.49
CA VAL A 11 -5.24 -4.70 -14.02
C VAL A 11 -4.67 -6.04 -13.59
N ILE A 12 -3.59 -6.01 -12.81
CA ILE A 12 -2.94 -7.19 -12.24
C ILE A 12 -3.16 -7.14 -10.73
N VAL A 13 -3.66 -8.22 -10.17
CA VAL A 13 -3.86 -8.40 -8.71
C VAL A 13 -3.06 -9.62 -8.30
N LYS A 14 -2.26 -9.48 -7.24
CA LYS A 14 -1.39 -10.53 -6.70
C LYS A 14 -1.48 -10.51 -5.19
N ASP A 15 -1.47 -11.70 -4.59
CA ASP A 15 -1.52 -11.85 -3.14
C ASP A 15 -0.12 -11.71 -2.54
N PHE A 16 -0.04 -10.93 -1.46
CA PHE A 16 1.19 -10.73 -0.67
C PHE A 16 0.88 -11.07 0.80
N PRO A 17 0.81 -12.36 1.16
CA PRO A 17 0.49 -12.76 2.53
C PRO A 17 1.57 -12.29 3.52
N GLY A 18 1.15 -11.80 4.68
CA GLY A 18 2.05 -11.26 5.71
C GLY A 18 2.51 -9.83 5.45
N LEU A 19 2.02 -9.16 4.40
CA LEU A 19 2.31 -7.76 4.13
C LEU A 19 1.82 -6.87 5.29
N GLY A 20 0.65 -7.16 5.85
CA GLY A 20 0.11 -6.41 6.99
C GLY A 20 1.02 -6.51 8.22
N GLU A 21 1.53 -7.71 8.51
CA GLU A 21 2.46 -7.94 9.61
C GLU A 21 3.81 -7.22 9.39
N ARG A 22 4.32 -7.21 8.16
CA ARG A 22 5.56 -6.48 7.81
C ARG A 22 5.41 -4.97 8.03
N ILE A 23 4.28 -4.41 7.60
CA ILE A 23 3.95 -2.99 7.82
C ILE A 23 3.86 -2.70 9.32
N LYS A 24 3.19 -3.57 10.07
CA LYS A 24 3.06 -3.44 11.52
C LYS A 24 4.41 -3.45 12.24
N LYS A 25 5.30 -4.38 11.90
CA LYS A 25 6.66 -4.46 12.44
C LYS A 25 7.47 -3.20 12.10
N ALA A 26 7.39 -2.71 10.87
CA ALA A 26 8.05 -1.48 10.46
C ALA A 26 7.52 -0.26 11.23
N ARG A 27 6.20 -0.16 11.42
CA ARG A 27 5.58 0.90 12.24
C ARG A 27 6.04 0.82 13.70
N GLU A 28 6.08 -0.36 14.29
CA GLU A 28 6.47 -0.55 15.69
C GLU A 28 7.95 -0.23 15.96
N GLY A 29 8.80 -0.38 14.95
CA GLY A 29 10.18 0.09 14.98
C GLY A 29 10.35 1.60 14.78
N ASP A 30 9.30 2.30 14.35
CA ASP A 30 9.33 3.74 14.10
C ASP A 30 9.12 4.53 15.41
N LYS A 31 9.84 5.64 15.56
CA LYS A 31 9.75 6.51 16.75
C LYS A 31 8.55 7.44 16.70
N ARG A 32 7.95 7.65 15.51
CA ARG A 32 6.81 8.53 15.31
C ARG A 32 5.52 7.86 15.78
N SER A 33 4.56 8.68 16.20
CA SER A 33 3.22 8.18 16.50
C SER A 33 2.52 7.69 15.24
N LEU A 34 1.60 6.72 15.37
CA LEU A 34 0.72 6.29 14.28
C LEU A 34 -0.01 7.48 13.63
N THR A 35 -0.41 8.50 14.40
CA THR A 35 -1.02 9.72 13.84
C THR A 35 -0.12 10.40 12.82
N GLN A 36 1.16 10.53 13.16
CA GLN A 36 2.14 11.21 12.33
C GLN A 36 2.44 10.39 11.09
N ILE A 37 2.63 9.08 11.24
CA ILE A 37 2.86 8.15 10.12
C ILE A 37 1.68 8.17 9.14
N CYS A 38 0.44 8.13 9.63
CA CYS A 38 -0.77 8.27 8.81
C CYS A 38 -0.79 9.60 8.04
N LYS A 39 -0.43 10.71 8.71
CA LYS A 39 -0.36 12.03 8.08
C LYS A 39 0.71 12.09 6.99
N ASP A 40 1.89 11.55 7.26
CA ASP A 40 3.03 11.56 6.34
C ASP A 40 2.77 10.68 5.10
N SER A 41 2.11 9.52 5.29
CA SER A 41 1.76 8.59 4.21
C SER A 41 0.48 8.96 3.45
N GLY A 42 -0.31 9.91 3.96
CA GLY A 42 -1.61 10.26 3.40
C GLY A 42 -2.68 9.16 3.57
N VAL A 43 -2.50 8.26 4.53
CA VAL A 43 -3.37 7.12 4.81
C VAL A 43 -4.19 7.39 6.08
N SER A 44 -5.50 7.11 6.05
CA SER A 44 -6.33 7.24 7.25
C SER A 44 -5.95 6.17 8.29
N ARG A 45 -6.09 6.48 9.59
CA ARG A 45 -5.79 5.51 10.66
C ARG A 45 -6.64 4.23 10.55
N THR A 46 -7.91 4.36 10.19
CA THR A 46 -8.79 3.20 9.98
C THR A 46 -8.27 2.31 8.86
N TYR A 47 -7.88 2.90 7.73
CA TYR A 47 -7.34 2.14 6.60
C TYR A 47 -6.00 1.50 6.95
N TRP A 48 -5.14 2.20 7.70
CA TRP A 48 -3.89 1.63 8.21
C TRP A 48 -4.12 0.35 9.02
N HIS A 49 -5.04 0.37 9.99
CA HIS A 49 -5.37 -0.83 10.76
C HIS A 49 -6.00 -1.94 9.91
N GLN A 50 -6.77 -1.61 8.87
CA GLN A 50 -7.27 -2.61 7.94
C GLN A 50 -6.13 -3.30 7.18
N ILE A 51 -5.12 -2.54 6.75
CA ILE A 51 -3.94 -3.07 6.07
C ILE A 51 -3.13 -3.96 7.03
N GLU A 52 -2.85 -3.49 8.24
CA GLU A 52 -2.06 -4.26 9.22
C GLU A 52 -2.72 -5.59 9.61
N ASN A 53 -4.05 -5.62 9.66
CA ASN A 53 -4.81 -6.82 9.97
C ASN A 53 -5.19 -7.64 8.72
N GLU A 54 -4.72 -7.24 7.53
CA GLU A 54 -5.07 -7.84 6.24
C GLU A 54 -6.59 -7.96 6.01
N ALA A 55 -7.35 -7.05 6.62
CA ALA A 55 -8.81 -7.02 6.62
C ALA A 55 -9.36 -6.03 5.57
N THR A 56 -8.58 -5.70 4.54
CA THR A 56 -9.01 -4.79 3.48
C THR A 56 -10.03 -5.46 2.58
N LEU A 57 -11.18 -4.81 2.39
CA LEU A 57 -12.27 -5.29 1.52
C LEU A 57 -11.95 -5.25 0.02
N SER A 58 -10.86 -4.57 -0.36
CA SER A 58 -10.42 -4.42 -1.74
C SER A 58 -8.89 -4.44 -1.79
N PRO A 59 -8.30 -4.84 -2.93
CA PRO A 59 -6.86 -4.82 -3.11
C PRO A 59 -6.31 -3.41 -2.81
N ILE A 60 -5.24 -3.36 -2.02
CA ILE A 60 -4.49 -2.12 -1.84
C ILE A 60 -3.77 -1.79 -3.14
N THR A 61 -3.69 -0.51 -3.49
CA THR A 61 -2.97 -0.11 -4.69
C THR A 61 -1.47 -0.08 -4.43
N GLU A 62 -0.68 -0.31 -5.47
CA GLU A 62 0.78 -0.19 -5.38
C GLU A 62 1.20 1.19 -4.87
N ASP A 63 0.54 2.27 -5.30
CA ASP A 63 0.80 3.64 -4.84
C ASP A 63 0.71 3.79 -3.31
N ILE A 64 -0.28 3.16 -2.67
CA ILE A 64 -0.40 3.16 -1.20
C ILE A 64 0.78 2.41 -0.57
N VAL A 65 1.16 1.25 -1.12
CA VAL A 65 2.31 0.49 -0.64
C VAL A 65 3.59 1.33 -0.74
N ARG A 66 3.84 1.98 -1.89
CA ARG A 66 5.01 2.85 -2.08
C ARG A 66 5.02 4.03 -1.11
N LYS A 67 3.87 4.66 -0.84
CA LYS A 67 3.75 5.73 0.16
C LYS A 67 4.12 5.24 1.56
N ILE A 68 3.71 4.03 1.92
CA ILE A 68 4.05 3.41 3.21
C ILE A 68 5.57 3.12 3.27
N GLU A 69 6.15 2.53 2.22
CA GLU A 69 7.59 2.26 2.11
C GLU A 69 8.43 3.54 2.27
N VAL A 70 8.08 4.59 1.53
CA VAL A 70 8.77 5.90 1.62
C VAL A 70 8.59 6.51 3.01
N THR A 71 7.38 6.43 3.57
CA THR A 71 7.09 6.99 4.89
C THR A 71 7.89 6.29 5.97
N LEU A 72 7.89 4.96 5.99
CA LEU A 72 8.56 4.14 7.01
C LEU A 72 10.06 3.92 6.71
N GLY A 73 10.53 4.24 5.52
CA GLY A 73 11.91 4.00 5.09
C GLY A 73 12.27 2.52 4.98
N VAL A 74 11.32 1.68 4.52
CA VAL A 74 11.47 0.22 4.43
C VAL A 74 11.11 -0.30 3.05
N ASP A 75 11.57 -1.51 2.73
CA ASP A 75 11.15 -2.28 1.56
C ASP A 75 10.16 -3.38 1.98
N LEU A 76 8.93 -3.29 1.46
CA LEU A 76 7.85 -4.25 1.69
C LEU A 76 7.83 -5.37 0.65
N GLY A 77 8.82 -5.46 -0.25
CA GLY A 77 9.05 -6.58 -1.15
C GLY A 77 7.88 -6.87 -2.09
N VAL A 78 7.08 -5.85 -2.39
CA VAL A 78 5.94 -5.94 -3.31
C VAL A 78 6.44 -5.71 -4.74
N SER A 79 6.37 -6.74 -5.58
CA SER A 79 6.70 -6.69 -7.01
C SER A 79 5.66 -7.46 -7.85
N PHE A 80 5.30 -6.84 -8.97
CA PHE A 80 4.33 -7.29 -9.97
C PHE A 80 4.99 -7.77 -11.27
N ASP A 81 6.32 -7.83 -11.32
CA ASP A 81 7.08 -8.40 -12.44
C ASP A 81 6.85 -9.92 -12.61
#